data_AF-A0A2S8J6S4-F1
#
_entry.id   AF-A0A2S8J6S4-F1
#
_cell.length_a   1.000
_cell.length_b   1.000
_cell.length_c   1.000
_cell.angle_alpha   90.00
_cell.angle_beta   90.00
_cell.angle_gamma   90.00
#
_symmetry.space_group_name_H-M   'P 1'
#
loop_
_entity.id
_entity.type
_entity.pdbx_description
1 polymer ?
#
loop_
_entity_poly.entity_id
_entity_poly.type
_entity_poly.pdbx_seq_one_letter_code
_entity_poly.pdbx_strand_id
1 'polypeptide(L)'
;TWLSWLEKPLARAGKLDQLAVIIAGALLLITAAYIAPEDTVSTVMIAGVLGMVTYIAVNGLGELFNTPEGDEDGELVEGSKGGPTELAKATGKAGFFLFLYLEVLDASFSFDGVIGAFAITSDPIIIALGLGFVGAMFVRSITVFLVRKGTLSDYVYLEHGAHWAIGALAVILLVSIGYHVNENVTGLVGVALIGAAFISSIVRNRKAVATAGQAEDDVDEQDPVSVG
;
A
#
# COMPACT_ATOMS: atom_id res chain seq x y z
N THR A 1 -3.95 18.39 0.78
CA THR A 1 -3.07 17.93 -0.31
C THR A 1 -1.82 18.78 -0.34
N TRP A 2 -0.64 18.14 -0.34
CA TRP A 2 0.66 18.81 -0.13
C TRP A 2 1.34 19.19 -1.45
N LEU A 3 1.02 18.50 -2.56
CA LEU A 3 1.40 18.90 -3.92
C LEU A 3 0.20 18.78 -4.88
N SER A 4 -0.73 19.73 -4.81
CA SER A 4 -1.97 19.73 -5.59
C SER A 4 -1.77 19.81 -7.12
N TRP A 5 -0.60 20.27 -7.59
CA TRP A 5 -0.26 20.38 -9.00
C TRP A 5 0.15 19.04 -9.64
N LEU A 6 0.75 18.13 -8.86
CA LEU A 6 1.14 16.80 -9.33
C LEU A 6 0.05 15.74 -9.06
N GLU A 7 -0.67 15.86 -7.95
CA GLU A 7 -1.69 14.90 -7.53
C GLU A 7 -2.93 14.90 -8.46
N LYS A 8 -3.39 16.06 -8.93
CA LYS A 8 -4.57 16.17 -9.80
C LYS A 8 -4.43 15.49 -11.17
N PRO A 9 -3.33 15.70 -11.94
CA PRO A 9 -3.16 14.99 -13.20
C PRO A 9 -2.93 13.48 -12.96
N LEU A 10 -2.20 13.10 -11.90
CA LEU A 10 -1.90 11.70 -11.59
C LEU A 10 -3.16 10.93 -11.17
N ALA A 11 -4.05 11.53 -10.39
CA ALA A 11 -5.34 10.94 -10.02
C ALA A 11 -6.30 10.77 -11.20
N ARG A 12 -6.18 11.62 -12.24
CA ARG A 12 -6.97 11.49 -13.48
C ARG A 12 -6.42 10.40 -14.38
N ALA A 13 -5.11 10.23 -14.39
CA ALA A 13 -4.39 9.21 -15.14
C ALA A 13 -4.62 7.80 -14.56
N GLY A 14 -4.67 7.67 -13.23
CA GLY A 14 -4.93 6.40 -12.53
C GLY A 14 -6.33 5.80 -12.72
N LYS A 15 -7.26 6.47 -13.42
CA LYS A 15 -8.58 5.92 -13.76
C LYS A 15 -8.55 4.91 -14.91
N LEU A 16 -7.42 4.76 -15.56
CA LEU A 16 -7.20 3.76 -16.61
C LEU A 16 -6.41 2.61 -15.98
N ASP A 17 -7.06 1.48 -15.70
CA ASP A 17 -6.42 0.31 -15.09
C ASP A 17 -5.20 -0.19 -15.90
N GLN A 18 -5.22 0.03 -17.21
CA GLN A 18 -4.12 -0.28 -18.12
C GLN A 18 -2.94 0.69 -18.05
N LEU A 19 -3.11 1.88 -17.49
CA LEU A 19 -2.04 2.88 -17.44
C LEU A 19 -0.87 2.40 -16.56
N ALA A 20 -1.16 1.70 -15.46
CA ALA A 20 -0.12 1.13 -14.61
C ALA A 20 0.80 0.18 -15.39
N VAL A 21 0.22 -0.68 -16.24
CA VAL A 21 0.96 -1.62 -17.10
C VAL A 21 1.78 -0.88 -18.16
N ILE A 22 1.22 0.16 -18.77
CA ILE A 22 1.92 0.98 -19.78
C ILE A 22 3.12 1.70 -19.15
N ILE A 23 2.93 2.34 -17.99
CA ILE A 23 4.01 3.03 -17.27
C ILE A 23 5.07 2.03 -16.83
N ALA A 24 4.68 0.88 -16.26
CA ALA A 24 5.62 -0.17 -15.86
C ALA A 24 6.43 -0.68 -17.06
N GLY A 25 5.78 -0.96 -18.20
CA GLY A 25 6.45 -1.39 -19.42
C GLY A 25 7.40 -0.32 -19.98
N ALA A 26 6.99 0.95 -19.98
CA ALA A 26 7.85 2.05 -20.42
C ALA A 26 9.08 2.22 -19.51
N LEU A 27 8.89 2.17 -18.19
CA LEU A 27 9.98 2.22 -17.22
C LEU A 27 10.91 1.01 -17.35
N LEU A 28 10.37 -0.19 -17.59
CA LEU A 28 11.16 -1.39 -17.83
C LEU A 28 12.03 -1.24 -19.07
N LEU A 29 11.48 -0.74 -20.17
CA LEU A 29 12.24 -0.48 -21.40
C LEU A 29 13.35 0.54 -21.18
N ILE A 30 13.04 1.66 -20.49
CA ILE A 30 14.04 2.69 -20.18
C ILE A 30 15.15 2.11 -19.30
N THR A 31 14.78 1.32 -18.30
CA THR A 31 15.74 0.72 -17.36
C THR A 31 16.63 -0.28 -18.08
N ALA A 32 16.05 -1.18 -18.89
CA ALA A 32 16.80 -2.15 -19.66
C ALA A 32 17.73 -1.50 -20.71
N ALA A 33 17.33 -0.37 -21.30
CA ALA A 33 18.11 0.30 -22.34
C ALA A 33 19.22 1.21 -21.80
N TYR A 34 19.00 1.88 -20.66
CA TYR A 34 19.88 2.96 -20.19
C TYR A 34 20.49 2.75 -18.81
N ILE A 35 19.92 1.87 -17.98
CA ILE A 35 20.33 1.68 -16.58
C ILE A 35 21.00 0.31 -16.40
N ALA A 36 20.45 -0.74 -16.99
CA ALA A 36 20.94 -2.10 -16.82
C ALA A 36 22.34 -2.28 -17.45
N PRO A 37 23.29 -2.91 -16.72
CA PRO A 37 24.56 -3.36 -17.29
C PRO A 37 24.36 -4.28 -18.50
N GLU A 38 25.23 -4.18 -19.51
CA GLU A 38 25.09 -4.90 -20.80
C GLU A 38 24.92 -6.42 -20.66
N ASP A 39 25.50 -7.01 -19.61
CA ASP A 39 25.46 -8.44 -19.31
C ASP A 39 24.17 -8.91 -18.61
N THR A 40 23.41 -8.00 -18.01
CA THR A 40 22.21 -8.33 -17.21
C THR A 40 20.89 -7.85 -17.82
N VAL A 41 20.93 -7.12 -18.94
CA VAL A 41 19.74 -6.61 -19.65
C VAL A 41 18.67 -7.68 -19.87
N SER A 42 19.08 -8.87 -20.33
CA SER A 42 18.18 -10.01 -20.56
C SER A 42 17.46 -10.44 -19.29
N THR A 43 18.19 -10.51 -18.17
CA THR A 43 17.66 -10.88 -16.87
C THR A 43 16.65 -9.84 -16.37
N VAL A 44 16.98 -8.55 -16.50
CA VAL A 44 16.08 -7.44 -16.12
C VAL A 44 14.79 -7.48 -16.93
N MET A 45 14.88 -7.69 -18.25
CA MET A 45 13.71 -7.79 -19.14
C MET A 45 12.83 -8.99 -18.79
N ILE A 46 13.42 -10.18 -18.60
CA ILE A 46 12.66 -11.39 -18.25
C ILE A 46 11.99 -11.22 -16.88
N ALA A 47 12.74 -10.77 -15.87
CA ALA A 47 12.20 -10.56 -14.53
C ALA A 47 11.11 -9.50 -14.51
N GLY A 48 11.30 -8.38 -15.22
CA GLY A 48 10.31 -7.31 -15.33
C GLY A 48 9.03 -7.76 -16.05
N VAL A 49 9.15 -8.54 -17.14
CA VAL A 49 7.99 -9.12 -17.82
C VAL A 49 7.27 -10.13 -16.94
N LEU A 50 7.99 -11.00 -16.23
CA LEU A 50 7.39 -11.93 -15.27
C LEU A 50 6.64 -11.18 -14.16
N GLY A 51 7.22 -10.11 -13.62
CA GLY A 51 6.55 -9.26 -12.64
C GLY A 51 5.26 -8.62 -13.17
N MET A 52 5.27 -8.13 -14.42
CA MET A 52 4.05 -7.61 -15.07
C MET A 52 3.01 -8.72 -15.30
N VAL A 53 3.43 -9.92 -15.70
CA VAL A 53 2.53 -11.08 -15.83
C VAL A 53 1.92 -11.43 -14.49
N THR A 54 2.69 -11.47 -13.40
CA THR A 54 2.17 -11.69 -12.04
C THR A 54 1.18 -10.61 -11.65
N TYR A 55 1.48 -9.33 -11.89
CA TYR A 55 0.56 -8.22 -11.64
C TYR A 55 -0.77 -8.38 -12.38
N ILE A 56 -0.72 -8.69 -13.69
CA ILE A 56 -1.92 -8.89 -14.51
C ILE A 56 -2.67 -10.14 -14.06
N ALA A 57 -1.99 -11.24 -13.71
CA ALA A 57 -2.64 -12.46 -13.26
C ALA A 57 -3.38 -12.24 -11.93
N VAL A 58 -2.74 -11.57 -10.97
CA VAL A 58 -3.33 -11.26 -9.67
C VAL A 58 -4.54 -10.33 -9.84
N ASN A 59 -4.43 -9.26 -10.64
CA ASN A 59 -5.55 -8.33 -10.83
C ASN A 59 -6.66 -8.87 -11.75
N GLY A 60 -6.30 -9.57 -12.83
CA GLY A 60 -7.24 -10.11 -13.82
C GLY A 60 -8.10 -11.25 -13.29
N LEU A 61 -7.62 -12.00 -12.29
CA LEU A 61 -8.46 -12.94 -11.55
C LEU A 61 -9.63 -12.23 -10.86
N GLY A 62 -9.49 -10.97 -10.47
CA GLY A 62 -10.57 -10.18 -9.86
C GLY A 62 -11.68 -9.86 -10.86
N GLU A 63 -11.32 -9.47 -12.08
CA GLU A 63 -12.27 -9.14 -13.15
C GLU A 63 -13.03 -10.37 -13.65
N LEU A 64 -12.38 -11.53 -13.77
CA LEU A 64 -12.99 -12.79 -14.23
C LEU A 64 -14.12 -13.30 -13.32
N PHE A 65 -14.10 -12.93 -12.03
CA PHE A 65 -15.14 -13.32 -11.06
C PHE A 65 -16.13 -12.20 -10.73
N ASN A 66 -15.87 -10.97 -11.18
CA ASN A 66 -16.88 -9.92 -11.34
C ASN A 66 -17.63 -10.14 -12.66
N THR A 67 -18.26 -11.31 -12.82
CA THR A 67 -19.18 -11.53 -13.94
C THR A 67 -20.34 -10.53 -13.80
N PRO A 68 -20.75 -9.83 -14.88
CA PRO A 68 -21.93 -8.98 -14.81
C PRO A 68 -23.11 -9.84 -14.38
N GLU A 69 -23.73 -9.46 -13.27
CA GLU A 69 -25.10 -9.86 -12.97
C GLU A 69 -25.97 -9.35 -14.14
N GLY A 70 -26.32 -10.23 -15.07
CA GLY A 70 -27.03 -9.80 -16.27
C GLY A 70 -27.11 -10.89 -17.33
N ASP A 71 -27.82 -11.96 -17.02
CA ASP A 71 -28.79 -12.56 -17.95
C ASP A 71 -29.92 -13.13 -17.07
N GLU A 72 -30.87 -12.24 -16.79
CA GLU A 72 -32.24 -12.62 -16.47
C GLU A 72 -32.74 -13.46 -17.65
N ASP A 73 -32.95 -14.77 -17.44
CA ASP A 73 -34.03 -15.59 -18.01
C ASP A 73 -33.66 -17.07 -17.95
N GLY A 74 -34.25 -17.81 -17.00
CA GLY A 74 -34.05 -19.25 -16.91
C GLY A 74 -34.73 -19.89 -15.70
N GLU A 75 -36.06 -19.85 -15.70
CA GLU A 75 -37.00 -20.70 -14.96
C GLU A 75 -36.74 -21.00 -13.47
N LEU A 76 -37.75 -20.64 -12.67
CA LEU A 76 -37.97 -21.08 -11.30
C LEU A 76 -38.08 -22.62 -11.24
N VAL A 77 -36.95 -23.32 -11.13
CA VAL A 77 -36.96 -24.74 -10.78
C VAL A 77 -37.02 -24.85 -9.26
N GLU A 78 -38.24 -24.97 -8.74
CA GLU A 78 -38.51 -25.56 -7.43
C GLU A 78 -37.87 -26.96 -7.37
N GLY A 79 -36.79 -27.09 -6.60
CA GLY A 79 -36.19 -28.41 -6.40
C GLY A 79 -34.85 -28.42 -5.69
N SER A 80 -34.90 -28.67 -4.38
CA SER A 80 -33.83 -29.24 -3.55
C SER A 80 -32.61 -28.37 -3.14
N LYS A 81 -32.43 -28.36 -1.81
CA LYS A 81 -31.17 -28.30 -1.04
C LYS A 81 -30.47 -26.94 -0.91
N GLY A 82 -30.77 -26.25 0.19
CA GLY A 82 -29.78 -25.74 1.16
C GLY A 82 -28.48 -25.11 0.66
N GLY A 83 -28.50 -24.41 -0.47
CA GLY A 83 -27.34 -23.71 -1.02
C GLY A 83 -27.37 -22.22 -0.66
N PRO A 84 -26.21 -21.54 -0.57
CA PRO A 84 -26.14 -20.10 -0.40
C PRO A 84 -26.86 -19.38 -1.56
N THR A 85 -27.60 -18.32 -1.26
CA THR A 85 -28.23 -17.41 -2.23
C THR A 85 -27.20 -16.88 -3.24
N GLU A 86 -27.60 -16.52 -4.46
CA GLU A 86 -26.69 -15.95 -5.48
C GLU A 86 -25.89 -14.75 -4.95
N LEU A 87 -26.52 -13.90 -4.14
CA LEU A 87 -25.87 -12.78 -3.45
C LEU A 87 -24.80 -13.23 -2.44
N ALA A 88 -25.02 -14.35 -1.75
CA ALA A 88 -24.03 -14.94 -0.84
C ALA A 88 -22.86 -15.56 -1.62
N LYS A 89 -23.11 -16.12 -2.81
CA LYS A 89 -22.05 -16.62 -3.71
C LYS A 89 -21.21 -15.47 -4.28
N ALA A 90 -21.84 -14.38 -4.74
CA ALA A 90 -21.14 -13.20 -5.25
C ALA A 90 -20.27 -12.56 -4.16
N THR A 91 -20.83 -12.35 -2.96
CA THR A 91 -20.09 -11.81 -1.81
C THR A 91 -18.95 -12.73 -1.37
N GLY A 92 -19.16 -14.06 -1.36
CA GLY A 92 -18.13 -15.03 -1.04
C GLY A 92 -16.97 -15.04 -2.04
N LYS A 93 -17.25 -14.92 -3.35
CA LYS A 93 -16.23 -14.80 -4.40
C LYS A 93 -15.42 -13.51 -4.26
N ALA A 94 -16.09 -12.37 -4.05
CA ALA A 94 -15.42 -11.09 -3.82
C ALA A 94 -14.52 -11.12 -2.58
N GLY A 95 -15.01 -11.69 -1.47
CA GLY A 95 -14.22 -11.86 -0.24
C GLY A 95 -13.04 -12.81 -0.40
N PHE A 96 -13.20 -13.92 -1.13
CA PHE A 96 -12.10 -14.84 -1.43
C PHE A 96 -11.01 -14.19 -2.30
N PHE A 97 -11.39 -13.39 -3.29
CA PHE A 97 -10.43 -12.68 -4.13
C PHE A 97 -9.68 -11.59 -3.35
N LEU A 98 -10.40 -10.82 -2.53
CA LEU A 98 -9.77 -9.85 -1.64
C LEU A 98 -8.78 -10.53 -0.69
N PHE A 99 -9.13 -11.70 -0.15
CA PHE A 99 -8.22 -12.51 0.65
C PHE A 99 -6.96 -12.89 -0.13
N LEU A 100 -7.10 -13.47 -1.33
CA LEU A 100 -5.96 -13.83 -2.18
C LEU A 100 -5.07 -12.63 -2.50
N TYR A 101 -5.67 -11.49 -2.85
CA TYR A 101 -4.95 -10.25 -3.14
C TYR A 101 -4.12 -9.78 -1.94
N LEU A 102 -4.70 -9.79 -0.74
CA LEU A 102 -4.01 -9.39 0.48
C LEU A 102 -2.89 -10.37 0.86
N GLU A 103 -3.11 -11.68 0.72
CA GLU A 103 -2.09 -12.70 0.96
C GLU A 103 -0.91 -12.58 -0.02
N VAL A 104 -1.16 -12.25 -1.29
CA VAL A 104 -0.08 -12.01 -2.27
C VAL A 104 0.75 -10.77 -1.88
N LEU A 105 0.10 -9.69 -1.43
CA LEU A 105 0.82 -8.51 -0.93
C LEU A 105 1.67 -8.85 0.31
N ASP A 106 1.10 -9.59 1.28
CA ASP A 106 1.82 -10.00 2.50
C ASP A 106 2.97 -10.97 2.18
N ALA A 107 2.77 -11.90 1.24
CA ALA A 107 3.79 -12.81 0.74
C ALA A 107 4.93 -12.06 0.03
N SER A 108 4.61 -11.02 -0.75
CA SER A 108 5.61 -10.21 -1.45
C SER A 108 6.48 -9.43 -0.47
N PHE A 109 5.87 -8.79 0.54
CA PHE A 109 6.62 -8.05 1.56
C PHE A 109 7.40 -8.95 2.51
N SER A 110 6.89 -10.15 2.80
CA SER A 110 7.62 -11.13 3.61
C SER A 110 8.76 -11.80 2.84
N PHE A 111 8.63 -11.97 1.52
CA PHE A 111 9.69 -12.50 0.66
C PHE A 111 10.93 -11.59 0.68
N ASP A 112 10.75 -10.28 0.53
CA ASP A 112 11.86 -9.31 0.65
C ASP A 112 12.54 -9.39 2.02
N GLY A 113 11.76 -9.60 3.09
CA GLY A 113 12.28 -9.82 4.44
C GLY A 113 13.17 -11.07 4.55
N VAL A 114 12.76 -12.17 3.92
CA VAL A 114 13.53 -13.44 3.90
C VAL A 114 14.82 -13.28 3.10
N ILE A 115 14.77 -12.65 1.92
CA ILE A 115 15.96 -12.38 1.09
C ILE A 115 16.93 -11.46 1.85
N GLY A 116 16.43 -10.43 2.54
CA GLY A 116 17.25 -9.58 3.40
C GLY A 116 17.87 -10.33 4.58
N ALA A 117 17.15 -11.25 5.21
CA ALA A 117 17.69 -12.05 6.32
C ALA A 117 18.83 -12.98 5.88
N PHE A 118 18.82 -13.45 4.62
CA PHE A 118 19.91 -14.22 4.04
C PHE A 118 21.23 -13.45 3.92
N ALA A 119 21.20 -12.11 3.94
CA ALA A 119 22.42 -11.30 4.00
C ALA A 119 23.13 -11.39 5.37
N ILE A 120 22.39 -11.74 6.43
CA ILE A 120 22.91 -11.84 7.80
C ILE A 120 23.26 -13.29 8.15
N THR A 121 22.40 -14.24 7.78
CA THR A 121 22.58 -15.66 8.13
C THR A 121 22.04 -16.56 7.04
N SER A 122 22.70 -17.69 6.79
CA SER A 122 22.23 -18.70 5.82
C SER A 122 21.44 -19.84 6.46
N ASP A 123 21.23 -19.82 7.80
CA ASP A 123 20.49 -20.85 8.51
C ASP A 123 18.97 -20.63 8.36
N PRO A 124 18.25 -21.50 7.61
CA PRO A 124 16.82 -21.34 7.38
C PRO A 124 15.99 -21.42 8.67
N ILE A 125 16.48 -22.12 9.70
CA ILE A 125 15.79 -22.26 10.98
C ILE A 125 15.82 -20.92 11.73
N ILE A 126 16.96 -20.24 11.73
CA ILE A 126 17.11 -18.93 12.38
C ILE A 126 16.23 -17.89 11.67
N ILE A 127 16.20 -17.90 10.34
CA ILE A 127 15.33 -17.00 9.55
C ILE A 127 13.86 -17.26 9.86
N ALA A 128 13.44 -18.53 9.87
CA ALA A 128 12.06 -18.92 10.16
C ALA A 128 11.64 -18.54 11.60
N LEU A 129 12.53 -18.71 12.59
CA LEU A 129 12.26 -18.27 13.96
C LEU A 129 12.20 -16.74 14.08
N GLY A 130 13.13 -16.03 13.43
CA GLY A 130 13.23 -14.58 13.47
C GLY A 130 12.06 -13.87 12.78
N LEU A 131 11.84 -14.14 11.50
CA LEU A 131 10.78 -13.50 10.72
C LEU A 131 9.42 -14.16 10.96
N GLY A 132 9.37 -15.49 10.98
CA GLY A 132 8.12 -16.24 11.08
C GLY A 132 7.52 -16.25 12.49
N PHE A 133 8.26 -16.66 13.52
CA PHE A 133 7.70 -16.71 14.88
C PHE A 133 7.74 -15.33 15.56
N VAL A 134 8.92 -14.74 15.69
CA VAL A 134 9.09 -13.47 16.42
C VAL A 134 8.52 -12.30 15.61
N GLY A 135 8.87 -12.20 14.33
CA GLY A 135 8.45 -11.13 13.43
C GLY A 135 6.92 -11.09 13.28
N ALA A 136 6.29 -12.21 12.94
CA ALA A 136 4.83 -12.25 12.81
C ALA A 136 4.10 -11.93 14.12
N MET A 137 4.60 -12.42 15.27
CA MET A 137 4.01 -12.08 16.58
C MET A 137 4.17 -10.59 16.90
N PHE A 138 5.30 -9.98 16.56
CA PHE A 138 5.54 -8.56 16.76
C PHE A 138 4.63 -7.69 15.88
N VAL A 139 4.59 -7.95 14.57
CA VAL A 139 3.72 -7.23 13.62
C VAL A 139 2.25 -7.39 14.04
N ARG A 140 1.82 -8.61 14.38
CA ARG A 140 0.47 -8.88 14.91
C ARG A 140 0.18 -8.09 16.19
N SER A 141 1.14 -8.02 17.11
CA SER A 141 0.93 -7.28 18.36
C SER A 141 0.75 -5.78 18.11
N ILE A 142 1.50 -5.21 17.16
CA ILE A 142 1.40 -3.80 16.76
C ILE A 142 0.06 -3.52 16.10
N THR A 143 -0.35 -4.34 15.13
CA THR A 143 -1.64 -4.12 14.43
C THR A 143 -2.81 -4.23 15.39
N VAL A 144 -2.81 -5.24 16.28
CA VAL A 144 -3.84 -5.38 17.32
C VAL A 144 -3.83 -4.21 18.32
N PHE A 145 -2.66 -3.72 18.71
CA PHE A 145 -2.53 -2.56 19.59
C PHE A 145 -3.08 -1.28 18.94
N LEU A 146 -2.72 -1.03 17.68
CA LEU A 146 -3.16 0.15 16.92
C LEU A 146 -4.68 0.13 16.67
N VAL A 147 -5.25 -1.04 16.34
CA VAL A 147 -6.70 -1.20 16.18
C VAL A 147 -7.45 -0.90 17.48
N ARG A 148 -6.96 -1.40 18.63
CA ARG A 148 -7.60 -1.13 19.92
C ARG A 148 -7.51 0.32 20.37
N LYS A 149 -6.42 1.00 20.02
CA LYS A 149 -6.19 2.41 20.38
C LYS A 149 -7.07 3.38 19.57
N GLY A 150 -7.57 2.98 18.39
CA GLY A 150 -8.45 3.83 17.58
C GLY A 150 -7.81 5.12 17.05
N THR A 151 -6.50 5.30 17.21
CA THR A 151 -5.76 6.55 16.89
C THR A 151 -5.38 6.70 15.42
N LEU A 152 -5.87 5.84 14.52
CA LEU A 152 -5.46 5.87 13.11
C LEU A 152 -6.05 7.09 12.37
N SER A 153 -7.23 7.55 12.80
CA SER A 153 -7.99 8.63 12.17
C SER A 153 -7.40 10.02 12.38
N ASP A 154 -6.45 10.17 13.32
CA ASP A 154 -5.88 11.47 13.72
C ASP A 154 -4.73 11.94 12.81
N TYR A 155 -4.28 11.11 11.86
CA TYR A 155 -3.06 11.33 11.08
C TYR A 155 -3.31 11.65 9.60
N VAL A 156 -3.93 12.79 9.32
CA VAL A 156 -4.36 13.27 7.99
C VAL A 156 -3.23 13.29 6.93
N TYR A 157 -1.97 13.48 7.33
CA TYR A 157 -0.84 13.55 6.38
C TYR A 157 -0.03 12.26 6.25
N LEU A 158 -0.29 11.27 7.09
CA LEU A 158 0.48 10.01 7.07
C LEU A 158 0.19 9.21 5.80
N GLU A 159 -1.05 9.22 5.31
CA GLU A 159 -1.45 8.59 4.06
C GLU A 159 -0.66 9.15 2.86
N HIS A 160 -0.53 10.47 2.77
CA HIS A 160 0.20 11.11 1.69
C HIS A 160 1.70 10.83 1.81
N GLY A 161 2.25 10.91 3.04
CA GLY A 161 3.64 10.58 3.30
C GLY A 161 4.01 9.16 2.90
N ALA A 162 3.11 8.20 3.13
CA ALA A 162 3.29 6.81 2.71
C ALA A 162 3.36 6.67 1.19
N HIS A 163 2.49 7.33 0.44
CA HIS A 163 2.55 7.32 -1.04
C HIS A 163 3.85 7.92 -1.59
N TRP A 164 4.33 9.03 -1.01
CA TRP A 164 5.61 9.63 -1.38
C TRP A 164 6.80 8.73 -1.03
N ALA A 165 6.75 8.04 0.10
CA ALA A 165 7.78 7.08 0.49
C ALA A 165 7.85 5.90 -0.49
N ILE A 166 6.70 5.31 -0.85
CA ILE A 166 6.63 4.21 -1.82
C ILE A 166 7.18 4.67 -3.19
N GLY A 167 6.78 5.85 -3.66
CA GLY A 167 7.27 6.40 -4.93
C GLY A 167 8.78 6.66 -4.93
N ALA A 168 9.32 7.23 -3.85
CA ALA A 168 10.76 7.46 -3.71
C ALA A 168 11.56 6.15 -3.67
N LEU A 169 11.08 5.16 -2.91
CA LEU A 169 11.71 3.85 -2.84
C LEU A 169 11.67 3.12 -4.19
N ALA A 170 10.55 3.18 -4.92
CA ALA A 170 10.46 2.58 -6.25
C ALA A 170 11.50 3.17 -7.21
N VAL A 171 11.71 4.49 -7.20
CA VAL A 171 12.75 5.15 -8.01
C VAL A 171 14.16 4.72 -7.59
N ILE A 172 14.44 4.68 -6.28
CA ILE A 172 15.75 4.26 -5.77
C ILE A 172 16.04 2.81 -6.16
N LEU A 173 15.07 1.92 -6.02
CA LEU A 173 15.19 0.52 -6.42
C LEU A 173 15.42 0.38 -7.93
N LEU A 174 14.73 1.18 -8.75
CA LEU A 174 14.95 1.18 -10.20
C LEU A 174 16.37 1.63 -10.57
N VAL A 175 16.88 2.68 -9.93
CA VAL A 175 18.26 3.16 -10.11
C VAL A 175 19.28 2.13 -9.63
N SER A 176 18.95 1.39 -8.56
CA SER A 176 19.85 0.39 -7.98
C SER A 176 20.18 -0.80 -8.91
N ILE A 177 19.39 -0.99 -9.98
CA ILE A 177 19.65 -2.02 -11.00
C ILE A 177 20.96 -1.75 -11.75
N GLY A 178 21.30 -0.47 -11.97
CA GLY A 178 22.50 -0.07 -12.70
C GLY A 178 23.61 0.51 -11.84
N TYR A 179 23.25 1.07 -10.69
CA TYR A 179 24.17 1.77 -9.81
C TYR A 179 24.12 1.19 -8.41
N HIS A 180 25.27 0.95 -7.79
CA HIS A 180 25.31 0.53 -6.40
C HIS A 180 24.79 1.66 -5.49
N VAL A 181 23.57 1.50 -4.98
CA VAL A 181 23.00 2.35 -3.94
C VAL A 181 23.18 1.65 -2.61
N ASN A 182 23.75 2.35 -1.63
CA ASN A 182 23.95 1.80 -0.31
C ASN A 182 22.60 1.62 0.39
N GLU A 183 22.36 0.43 0.93
CA GLU A 183 21.13 0.05 1.65
C GLU A 183 20.79 1.04 2.79
N ASN A 184 21.82 1.57 3.44
CA ASN A 184 21.67 2.56 4.51
C ASN A 184 21.01 3.84 3.99
N VAL A 185 21.33 4.27 2.75
CA VAL A 185 20.76 5.47 2.13
C VAL A 185 19.31 5.19 1.73
N THR A 186 19.05 4.06 1.07
CA THR A 186 17.69 3.65 0.67
C THR A 186 16.77 3.55 1.88
N GLY A 187 17.22 2.90 2.96
CA GLY A 187 16.46 2.76 4.20
C GLY A 187 16.25 4.09 4.91
N LEU A 188 17.28 4.95 4.99
CA LEU A 188 17.17 6.25 5.66
C LEU A 188 16.22 7.19 4.93
N VAL A 189 16.18 7.19 3.60
CA VAL A 189 15.23 8.00 2.83
C VAL A 189 13.79 7.58 3.13
N GLY A 190 13.51 6.28 3.16
CA GLY A 190 12.18 5.76 3.55
C GLY A 190 11.79 6.19 4.96
N VAL A 191 12.66 5.97 5.94
CA VAL A 191 12.43 6.36 7.35
C VAL A 191 12.27 7.87 7.50
N ALA A 192 13.07 8.67 6.78
CA ALA A 192 13.00 10.13 6.82
C ALA A 192 11.66 10.65 6.28
N LEU A 193 11.17 10.10 5.16
CA LEU A 193 9.88 10.51 4.58
C LEU A 193 8.70 10.14 5.48
N ILE A 194 8.68 8.90 5.99
CA ILE A 194 7.63 8.43 6.91
C ILE A 194 7.70 9.22 8.22
N GLY A 195 8.90 9.41 8.78
CA GLY A 195 9.13 10.17 10.01
C GLY A 195 8.72 11.64 9.87
N ALA A 196 9.06 12.30 8.75
CA ALA A 196 8.64 13.67 8.49
C ALA A 196 7.11 13.80 8.35
N ALA A 197 6.46 12.84 7.68
CA ALA A 197 5.01 12.80 7.59
C ALA A 197 4.35 12.59 8.96
N PHE A 198 4.92 11.72 9.78
CA PHE A 198 4.44 11.48 11.14
C PHE A 198 4.61 12.72 12.04
N ILE A 199 5.79 13.33 12.04
CA ILE A 199 6.08 14.54 12.84
C ILE A 199 5.19 15.70 12.41
N SER A 200 5.06 15.94 11.10
CA SER A 200 4.20 17.02 10.58
C SER A 200 2.73 16.82 10.97
N SER A 201 2.27 15.56 11.03
CA SER A 201 0.94 15.22 11.50
C SER A 201 0.76 15.48 13.00
N ILE A 202 1.74 15.12 13.85
CA ILE A 202 1.71 15.43 15.29
C ILE A 202 1.69 16.94 15.53
N VAL A 203 2.56 17.69 14.83
CA VAL A 203 2.66 19.14 14.98
C VAL A 203 1.34 19.81 14.58
N ARG A 204 0.69 19.36 13.51
CA ARG A 204 -0.64 19.86 13.13
C ARG A 204 -1.71 19.49 14.14
N ASN A 205 -1.73 18.26 14.65
CA ASN A 205 -2.71 17.84 15.64
C ASN A 205 -2.61 18.69 16.92
N ARG A 206 -1.38 18.97 17.37
CA ARG A 206 -1.13 19.89 18.50
C ARG A 206 -1.55 21.34 18.21
N LYS A 207 -1.34 21.83 16.99
CA LYS A 207 -1.80 23.18 16.59
C LYS A 207 -3.32 23.28 16.48
N ALA A 208 -3.99 22.23 15.99
CA ALA A 208 -5.45 22.18 15.92
C ALA A 208 -6.08 22.23 17.31
N VAL A 209 -5.51 21.51 18.30
CA VAL A 209 -5.94 21.57 19.70
C VAL A 209 -5.67 22.95 20.33
N ALA A 210 -4.54 23.59 20.01
CA ALA A 210 -4.23 24.93 20.51
C ALA A 210 -5.16 26.03 19.94
N THR A 211 -5.55 25.94 18.67
CA THR A 211 -6.50 26.88 18.06
C THR A 211 -7.93 26.64 18.53
N ALA A 212 -8.30 25.38 18.86
CA ALA A 212 -9.59 25.07 19.47
C ALA A 212 -9.71 25.64 20.90
N GLY A 213 -8.64 25.59 21.70
CA GLY A 213 -8.63 26.18 23.04
C GLY A 213 -8.71 27.72 23.05
N GLN A 214 -8.08 28.39 22.08
CA GLN A 214 -8.18 29.85 21.94
C GLN A 214 -9.59 30.32 21.52
N ALA A 215 -10.32 29.52 20.74
CA ALA A 215 -11.69 29.83 20.35
C ALA A 215 -12.71 29.64 21.50
N GLU A 216 -12.37 28.86 22.54
CA GLU A 216 -13.17 28.69 23.75
C GLU A 216 -12.92 29.85 24.75
N ASP A 217 -11.66 30.25 24.93
CA ASP A 217 -11.29 31.40 25.78
C ASP A 217 -11.83 32.75 25.24
N ASP A 218 -11.84 32.97 23.91
CA ASP A 218 -12.37 34.19 23.29
C ASP A 218 -13.91 34.33 23.41
N VAL A 219 -14.63 33.24 23.71
CA VAL A 219 -16.08 33.22 23.91
C VAL A 219 -16.45 33.46 25.39
N ASP A 220 -15.65 32.96 26.32
CA ASP A 220 -15.87 33.16 27.77
C ASP A 220 -15.45 34.58 28.25
N GLU A 221 -14.59 35.28 27.52
CA GLU A 221 -14.15 36.65 27.88
C GLU A 221 -15.11 37.76 27.38
N GLN A 222 -16.19 37.42 26.66
CA GLN A 222 -17.14 38.38 26.06
C GLN A 222 -18.42 38.69 26.85
N ASP A 223 -18.60 38.23 28.09
CA ASP A 223 -19.70 38.71 28.94
C ASP A 223 -19.24 38.97 30.40
N PRO A 224 -19.32 40.25 30.84
CA PRO A 224 -20.59 40.67 31.42
C PRO A 224 -20.98 42.08 30.96
N VAL A 225 -21.95 42.19 30.06
CA VAL A 225 -22.63 43.49 29.85
C VAL A 225 -23.51 43.76 31.07
N SER A 226 -23.10 44.76 31.85
CA SER A 226 -23.83 45.32 32.97
C SER A 226 -25.27 45.70 32.58
N VAL A 227 -26.25 44.99 33.11
CA VAL A 227 -27.64 45.46 33.12
C VAL A 227 -27.81 46.34 34.36
N GLY A 228 -27.78 47.65 34.15
CA GLY A 228 -28.24 48.65 35.11
C GLY A 228 -29.77 48.74 35.15
#